data_AF-A0A0P9DWF3-F1
#
_entry.id   AF-A0A0P9DWF3-F1
#
_cell.length_a   1.000
_cell.length_b   1.000
_cell.length_c   1.000
_cell.angle_alpha   90.00
_cell.angle_beta   90.00
_cell.angle_gamma   90.00
#
_symmetry.space_group_name_H-M   'P 1'
#
loop_
_entity.id
_entity.type
_entity.pdbx_description
1 polymer ?
#
loop_
_entity_poly.entity_id
_entity_poly.type
_entity_poly.pdbx_seq_one_letter_code
_entity_poly.pdbx_strand_id
1 'polypeptide(L)'
;MLTQLNRVRVRGRLEELKEKYLDEFGETTLRRLSREGILPSPYNFAAFNPPSIDEYIVHDSTLREGEQTPGVFFSIEDKLEIAKKLDEMGIQQIESGFPAASEKQRKCIEALVNMNLDAQISAFARAIPGDIDVVADTGADGIVVSFSVSHYHRKYKFKGMSEEDYLNKLADIISYADDYGLFVIYSAEDSTREKDLGFLKKAFKTAESLTP
;
A
#
# COMPACT_ATOMS: atom_id res chain seq x y z
N MET A 1 -8.94 -14.45 42.49
CA MET A 1 -8.36 -13.14 42.86
C MET A 1 -7.49 -12.69 41.69
N LEU A 2 -8.10 -12.01 40.71
CA LEU A 2 -7.44 -11.60 39.47
C LEU A 2 -6.83 -10.21 39.66
N THR A 3 -5.53 -10.14 39.40
CA THR A 3 -4.65 -8.97 39.48
C THR A 3 -5.10 -7.85 38.54
N GLN A 4 -5.23 -6.64 39.08
CA GLN A 4 -5.47 -5.43 38.30
C GLN A 4 -4.24 -5.12 37.42
N LEU A 5 -4.42 -5.14 36.10
CA LEU A 5 -3.48 -4.59 35.15
C LEU A 5 -3.56 -3.06 35.22
N ASN A 6 -2.48 -2.45 35.73
CA ASN A 6 -2.27 -1.01 35.72
C ASN A 6 -2.38 -0.48 34.28
N ARG A 7 -3.43 0.31 34.00
CA ARG A 7 -3.50 1.11 32.78
C ARG A 7 -2.47 2.23 32.87
N VAL A 8 -1.35 2.06 32.18
CA VAL A 8 -0.40 3.17 31.96
C VAL A 8 -1.12 4.22 31.12
N ARG A 9 -1.48 5.33 31.75
CA ARG A 9 -2.10 6.49 31.10
C ARG A 9 -1.00 7.21 30.34
N VAL A 10 -0.80 6.87 29.07
CA VAL A 10 0.08 7.62 28.16
C VAL A 10 -0.62 8.94 27.81
N ARG A 11 -0.58 9.90 28.73
CA ARG A 11 -1.31 11.19 28.63
C ARG A 11 -0.44 12.35 28.15
N GLY A 12 0.84 12.09 27.87
CA GLY A 12 1.83 13.16 27.64
C GLY A 12 2.14 13.47 26.17
N ARG A 13 1.94 12.53 25.23
CA ARG A 13 2.46 12.71 23.86
C ARG A 13 1.39 13.06 22.82
N LEU A 14 0.16 12.58 22.98
CA LEU A 14 -0.91 12.78 21.99
C LEU A 14 -1.55 14.16 22.10
N GLU A 15 -1.74 14.67 23.31
CA GLU A 15 -2.31 15.99 23.58
C GLU A 15 -1.33 17.12 23.20
N GLU A 16 -0.03 16.98 23.47
CA GLU A 16 1.01 17.91 22.99
C GLU A 16 1.11 17.95 21.45
N LEU A 17 0.87 16.81 20.78
CA LEU A 17 0.84 16.75 19.31
C LEU A 17 -0.46 17.36 18.74
N LYS A 18 -1.59 17.26 19.45
CA LYS A 18 -2.84 17.92 19.04
C LYS A 18 -2.69 19.45 19.08
N GLU A 19 -2.18 20.02 20.17
CA GLU A 19 -1.96 21.47 20.28
C GLU A 19 -0.94 22.01 19.27
N LYS A 20 0.05 21.22 18.88
CA LYS A 20 1.09 21.64 17.94
C LYS A 20 0.64 21.64 16.47
N TYR A 21 -0.35 20.83 16.14
CA TYR A 21 -0.68 20.54 14.75
C TYR A 21 -2.13 20.88 14.39
N LEU A 22 -3.12 20.73 15.27
CA LEU A 22 -4.52 21.02 14.93
C LEU A 22 -4.85 22.49 15.15
N ASP A 23 -5.28 23.18 14.10
CA ASP A 23 -5.95 24.48 14.24
C ASP A 23 -7.41 24.30 14.70
N GLU A 24 -8.07 25.41 15.06
CA GLU A 24 -9.45 25.42 15.55
C GLU A 24 -10.43 24.81 14.51
N PHE A 25 -10.12 24.96 13.22
CA PHE A 25 -10.90 24.39 12.14
C PHE A 25 -10.78 22.86 12.09
N GLY A 26 -9.56 22.33 12.23
CA GLY A 26 -9.26 20.91 12.30
C GLY A 26 -9.95 20.23 13.48
N GLU A 27 -9.92 20.85 14.67
CA GLU A 27 -10.64 20.33 15.83
C GLU A 27 -12.16 20.27 15.61
N THR A 28 -12.72 21.35 15.06
CA THR A 28 -14.16 21.44 14.78
C THR A 28 -14.59 20.39 13.76
N THR A 29 -13.78 20.20 12.71
CA THR A 29 -14.02 19.23 11.64
C THR A 29 -13.94 17.81 12.17
N LEU A 30 -12.91 17.47 12.95
CA LEU A 30 -12.78 16.15 13.60
C LEU A 30 -13.99 15.83 14.49
N ARG A 31 -14.47 16.79 15.28
CA ARG A 31 -15.65 16.60 16.15
C ARG A 31 -16.92 16.35 15.33
N ARG A 32 -17.11 17.07 14.22
CA ARG A 32 -18.25 16.86 13.32
C ARG A 32 -18.20 15.48 12.68
N LEU A 33 -17.08 15.14 12.04
CA LEU A 33 -16.89 13.85 11.37
C LEU A 33 -17.05 12.68 12.33
N SER A 34 -16.52 12.79 13.55
CA SER A 34 -16.67 11.75 14.57
C SER A 34 -18.14 11.48 14.94
N ARG A 35 -19.01 12.49 14.91
CA ARG A 35 -20.45 12.32 15.14
C ARG A 35 -21.16 11.62 13.98
N GLU A 36 -20.60 11.75 12.78
CA GLU A 36 -21.06 11.07 11.56
C GLU A 36 -20.45 9.66 11.42
N GLY A 37 -19.65 9.21 12.40
CA GLY A 37 -18.97 7.91 12.38
C GLY A 37 -17.70 7.89 11.53
N ILE A 38 -17.26 9.05 11.06
CA ILE A 38 -16.04 9.21 10.26
C ILE A 38 -14.89 9.56 11.22
N LEU A 39 -13.82 8.77 11.23
CA LEU A 39 -12.69 8.91 12.15
C LEU A 39 -11.39 9.18 11.37
N PRO A 40 -11.19 10.41 10.83
CA PRO A 40 -9.96 10.73 10.14
C PRO A 40 -8.81 10.89 11.14
N SER A 41 -7.58 10.68 10.65
CA SER A 41 -6.37 10.95 11.42
C SER A 41 -6.31 12.43 11.80
N PRO A 42 -5.98 12.80 13.05
CA PRO A 42 -5.79 14.19 13.43
C PRO A 42 -4.65 14.88 12.65
N TYR A 43 -3.71 14.10 12.11
CA TYR A 43 -2.64 14.61 11.25
C TYR A 43 -3.13 15.13 9.89
N ASN A 44 -4.33 14.74 9.45
CA ASN A 44 -4.91 15.28 8.20
C ASN A 44 -5.24 16.77 8.31
N PHE A 45 -5.33 17.27 9.54
CA PHE A 45 -5.61 18.66 9.87
C PHE A 45 -4.42 19.30 10.58
N ALA A 46 -3.25 18.66 10.51
CA ALA A 46 -2.02 19.24 10.98
C ALA A 46 -1.71 20.48 10.14
N ALA A 47 -1.32 21.59 10.76
CA ALA A 47 -0.61 22.71 10.13
C ALA A 47 0.80 22.28 9.71
N PHE A 48 0.88 21.18 8.95
CA PHE A 48 2.05 20.79 8.22
C PHE A 48 2.11 21.71 7.00
N ASN A 49 3.24 22.37 6.78
CA ASN A 49 3.50 23.04 5.52
C ASN A 49 4.18 21.98 4.64
N PRO A 50 3.42 21.16 3.88
CA PRO A 50 4.03 20.15 3.05
C PRO A 50 5.00 20.82 2.08
N PRO A 51 6.10 20.15 1.72
CA PRO A 51 6.87 20.61 0.58
C PRO A 51 5.91 20.77 -0.62
N SER A 52 6.08 21.84 -1.40
CA SER A 52 5.41 21.92 -2.69
C SER A 52 5.90 20.75 -3.52
N ILE A 53 4.95 19.93 -4.00
CA ILE A 53 5.23 18.83 -4.89
C ILE A 53 4.73 19.31 -6.26
N ASP A 54 5.66 19.55 -7.17
CA ASP A 54 5.34 20.05 -8.52
C ASP A 54 4.63 18.97 -9.36
N GLU A 55 4.97 17.70 -9.12
CA GLU A 55 4.40 16.53 -9.80
C GLU A 55 4.12 15.41 -8.80
N TYR A 56 2.91 14.87 -8.82
CA TYR A 56 2.50 13.78 -7.95
C TYR A 56 1.69 12.73 -8.73
N ILE A 57 1.74 11.49 -8.23
CA ILE A 57 0.93 10.38 -8.70
C ILE A 57 -0.01 9.99 -7.56
N VAL A 58 -1.30 9.96 -7.84
CA VAL A 58 -2.29 9.37 -6.93
C VAL A 58 -2.42 7.90 -7.28
N HIS A 59 -2.02 7.07 -6.33
CA HIS A 59 -2.19 5.63 -6.36
C HIS A 59 -3.39 5.26 -5.50
N ASP A 60 -4.51 4.89 -6.14
CA ASP A 60 -5.72 4.47 -5.46
C ASP A 60 -5.75 2.95 -5.28
N SER A 61 -5.94 2.51 -4.05
CA SER A 61 -6.00 1.09 -3.68
C SER A 61 -7.38 0.66 -3.20
N THR A 62 -8.45 1.37 -3.58
CA THR A 62 -9.84 1.05 -3.18
C THR A 62 -10.23 -0.37 -3.61
N LEU A 63 -9.84 -0.77 -4.82
CA LEU A 63 -10.19 -2.08 -5.39
C LEU A 63 -9.36 -3.25 -4.85
N ARG A 64 -8.31 -2.95 -4.06
CA ARG A 64 -7.45 -3.94 -3.42
C ARG A 64 -7.48 -3.83 -1.89
N GLU A 65 -6.90 -2.78 -1.32
CA GLU A 65 -6.84 -2.58 0.14
C GLU A 65 -8.24 -2.26 0.69
N GLY A 66 -9.02 -1.45 -0.03
CA GLY A 66 -10.40 -1.15 0.37
C GLY A 66 -11.27 -2.40 0.47
N GLU A 67 -11.10 -3.36 -0.46
CA GLU A 67 -11.80 -4.65 -0.45
C GLU A 67 -11.42 -5.53 0.75
N GLN A 68 -10.26 -5.33 1.39
CA GLN A 68 -9.89 -6.07 2.61
C GLN A 68 -10.66 -5.62 3.86
N THR A 69 -11.46 -4.56 3.76
CA THR A 69 -12.32 -4.10 4.84
C THR A 69 -13.38 -5.16 5.19
N PRO A 70 -13.50 -5.60 6.46
CA PRO A 70 -14.50 -6.58 6.85
C PRO A 70 -15.92 -6.17 6.44
N GLY A 71 -16.60 -7.03 5.70
CA GLY A 71 -17.97 -6.81 5.22
C GLY A 71 -18.06 -6.08 3.87
N VAL A 72 -16.93 -5.69 3.27
CA VAL A 72 -16.88 -5.16 1.90
C VAL A 72 -16.62 -6.31 0.94
N PHE A 73 -17.45 -6.40 -0.10
CA PHE A 73 -17.32 -7.37 -1.18
C PHE A 73 -17.74 -6.70 -2.47
N PHE A 74 -16.87 -6.72 -3.49
CA PHE A 74 -17.20 -6.20 -4.81
C PHE A 74 -17.48 -7.36 -5.78
N SER A 75 -18.53 -7.22 -6.57
CA SER A 75 -18.66 -7.98 -7.82
C SER A 75 -17.65 -7.48 -8.85
N ILE A 76 -17.50 -8.20 -9.97
CA ILE A 76 -16.63 -7.71 -11.05
C ILE A 76 -17.22 -6.41 -11.60
N GLU A 77 -18.53 -6.36 -11.77
CA GLU A 77 -19.29 -5.21 -12.25
C GLU A 77 -19.09 -3.99 -11.34
N ASP A 78 -19.14 -4.18 -10.01
CA ASP A 78 -18.86 -3.09 -9.06
C ASP A 78 -17.44 -2.54 -9.24
N LYS A 79 -16.45 -3.42 -9.40
CA LYS A 79 -15.04 -3.01 -9.58
C LYS A 79 -14.85 -2.25 -10.89
N LEU A 80 -15.48 -2.68 -11.99
CA LEU A 80 -15.43 -1.98 -13.28
C LEU A 80 -16.07 -0.59 -13.18
N GLU A 81 -17.22 -0.45 -12.50
CA GLU A 81 -17.86 0.85 -12.31
C GLU A 81 -17.00 1.79 -11.46
N ILE A 82 -16.45 1.29 -10.35
CA ILE A 82 -15.56 2.07 -9.48
C ILE A 82 -14.30 2.50 -10.23
N ALA A 83 -13.64 1.59 -10.96
CA ALA A 83 -12.44 1.90 -11.75
C ALA A 83 -12.70 3.01 -12.77
N LYS A 84 -13.84 2.94 -13.47
CA LYS A 84 -14.25 3.99 -14.41
C LYS A 84 -14.41 5.34 -13.71
N LYS A 85 -15.01 5.38 -12.52
CA LYS A 85 -15.18 6.62 -11.76
C LYS A 85 -13.85 7.18 -11.27
N LEU A 86 -12.91 6.33 -10.85
CA LEU A 86 -11.56 6.74 -10.46
C LEU A 86 -10.82 7.36 -11.66
N ASP A 87 -10.92 6.73 -12.83
CA ASP A 87 -10.35 7.24 -14.07
C ASP A 87 -10.95 8.59 -14.49
N GLU A 88 -12.29 8.73 -14.45
CA GLU A 88 -13.00 9.99 -14.72
C GLU A 88 -12.59 11.13 -13.74
N MET A 89 -12.13 10.79 -12.54
CA MET A 89 -11.60 11.75 -11.55
C MET A 89 -10.13 12.14 -11.82
N GLY A 90 -9.47 11.49 -12.79
CA GLY A 90 -8.07 11.73 -13.14
C GLY A 90 -7.09 11.02 -12.20
N ILE A 91 -7.48 9.90 -11.59
CA ILE A 91 -6.55 9.06 -10.80
C ILE A 91 -5.55 8.40 -11.78
N GLN A 92 -4.25 8.48 -11.47
CA GLN A 92 -3.20 8.02 -12.39
C GLN A 92 -2.91 6.53 -12.26
N GLN A 93 -3.05 5.94 -11.07
CA GLN A 93 -2.77 4.52 -10.82
C GLN A 93 -3.87 3.89 -9.99
N ILE A 94 -4.34 2.72 -10.42
CA ILE A 94 -5.36 1.92 -9.74
C ILE A 94 -4.77 0.55 -9.39
N GLU A 95 -4.69 0.20 -8.10
CA GLU A 95 -4.35 -1.14 -7.64
C GLU A 95 -5.61 -2.03 -7.67
N SER A 96 -5.66 -2.95 -8.62
CA SER A 96 -6.88 -3.62 -9.09
C SER A 96 -7.25 -4.90 -8.36
N GLY A 97 -6.35 -5.44 -7.55
CA GLY A 97 -6.58 -6.63 -6.72
C GLY A 97 -5.37 -7.56 -6.64
N PHE A 98 -5.62 -8.81 -6.24
CA PHE A 98 -4.58 -9.84 -6.13
C PHE A 98 -4.93 -11.06 -7.01
N PRO A 99 -4.41 -11.17 -8.24
CA PRO A 99 -4.87 -12.17 -9.21
C PRO A 99 -4.51 -13.60 -8.78
N ALA A 100 -3.39 -13.81 -8.10
CA ALA A 100 -3.01 -15.14 -7.60
C ALA A 100 -3.85 -15.63 -6.41
N ALA A 101 -4.74 -14.79 -5.85
CA ALA A 101 -5.65 -15.20 -4.78
C ALA A 101 -6.74 -16.17 -5.27
N SER A 102 -7.25 -15.97 -6.49
CA SER A 102 -8.29 -16.83 -7.09
C SER A 102 -8.48 -16.53 -8.58
N GLU A 103 -9.05 -17.50 -9.31
CA GLU A 103 -9.44 -17.30 -10.71
C GLU A 103 -10.43 -16.14 -10.89
N LYS A 104 -11.32 -15.90 -9.92
CA LYS A 104 -12.25 -14.76 -9.95
C LYS A 104 -11.50 -13.43 -9.92
N GLN A 105 -10.48 -13.29 -9.06
CA GLN A 105 -9.67 -12.06 -8.99
C GLN A 105 -8.84 -11.88 -10.27
N ARG A 106 -8.27 -12.95 -10.83
CA ARG A 106 -7.59 -12.92 -12.13
C ARG A 106 -8.51 -12.40 -13.24
N LYS A 107 -9.71 -12.99 -13.42
CA LYS A 107 -10.70 -12.54 -14.42
C LYS A 107 -11.14 -11.10 -14.23
N CYS A 108 -11.22 -10.64 -12.98
CA CYS A 108 -11.56 -9.25 -12.68
C CYS A 108 -10.49 -8.28 -13.19
N ILE A 109 -9.22 -8.61 -12.98
CA ILE A 109 -8.09 -7.77 -13.43
C ILE A 109 -8.01 -7.78 -14.95
N GLU A 110 -8.14 -8.95 -15.59
CA GLU A 110 -8.24 -9.05 -17.05
C GLU A 110 -9.39 -8.18 -17.60
N ALA A 111 -10.55 -8.15 -16.94
CA ALA A 111 -11.66 -7.28 -17.35
C ALA A 111 -11.35 -5.79 -17.18
N LEU A 112 -10.66 -5.39 -16.09
CA LEU A 112 -10.24 -4.02 -15.83
C LEU A 112 -9.22 -3.52 -16.86
N VAL A 113 -8.21 -4.33 -17.18
CA VAL A 113 -7.21 -4.03 -18.22
C VAL A 113 -7.89 -3.78 -19.57
N ASN A 114 -8.89 -4.59 -19.92
CA ASN A 114 -9.62 -4.46 -21.19
C ASN A 114 -10.53 -3.22 -21.27
N MET A 115 -10.67 -2.43 -20.19
CA MET A 115 -11.42 -1.18 -20.23
C MET A 115 -10.69 -0.07 -21.00
N ASN A 116 -9.37 -0.18 -21.19
CA ASN A 116 -8.53 0.85 -21.82
C ASN A 116 -8.73 2.23 -21.17
N LEU A 117 -8.60 2.29 -19.84
CA LEU A 117 -8.66 3.52 -19.05
C LEU A 117 -7.39 4.36 -19.28
N ASP A 118 -7.46 5.67 -18.99
CA ASP A 118 -6.28 6.54 -19.00
C ASP A 118 -5.37 6.22 -17.79
N ALA A 119 -5.95 5.77 -16.69
CA ALA A 119 -5.26 5.31 -15.50
C ALA A 119 -4.50 3.99 -15.73
N GLN A 120 -3.30 3.91 -15.17
CA GLN A 120 -2.50 2.69 -15.16
C GLN A 120 -3.12 1.64 -14.23
N ILE A 121 -3.33 0.43 -14.73
CA ILE A 121 -3.85 -0.70 -13.96
C ILE A 121 -2.71 -1.53 -13.41
N SER A 122 -2.53 -1.51 -12.10
CA SER A 122 -1.54 -2.33 -11.39
C SER A 122 -2.20 -3.47 -10.63
N ALA A 123 -1.49 -4.58 -10.42
CA ALA A 123 -1.98 -5.71 -9.64
C ALA A 123 -0.99 -6.10 -8.52
N PHE A 124 -1.52 -6.57 -7.39
CA PHE A 124 -0.72 -6.99 -6.25
C PHE A 124 -0.08 -8.36 -6.48
N ALA A 125 1.18 -8.51 -6.05
CA ALA A 125 1.87 -9.79 -5.96
C ALA A 125 2.66 -9.92 -4.66
N ARG A 126 2.78 -11.15 -4.16
CA ARG A 126 3.85 -11.48 -3.21
C ARG A 126 5.18 -11.55 -3.96
N ALA A 127 6.29 -11.34 -3.26
CA ALA A 127 7.64 -11.51 -3.81
C ALA A 127 8.01 -12.99 -4.07
N ILE A 128 7.29 -13.64 -4.99
CA ILE A 128 7.55 -14.98 -5.52
C ILE A 128 7.27 -15.01 -7.03
N PRO A 129 8.05 -15.75 -7.84
CA PRO A 129 7.90 -15.74 -9.30
C PRO A 129 6.49 -16.12 -9.77
N GLY A 130 5.90 -17.15 -9.17
CA GLY A 130 4.57 -17.62 -9.58
C GLY A 130 3.43 -16.59 -9.39
N ASP A 131 3.56 -15.63 -8.47
CA ASP A 131 2.58 -14.54 -8.37
C ASP A 131 2.82 -13.48 -9.46
N ILE A 132 4.09 -13.23 -9.81
CA ILE A 132 4.48 -12.31 -10.90
C ILE A 132 3.99 -12.86 -12.23
N ASP A 133 4.20 -14.15 -12.49
CA ASP A 133 3.72 -14.82 -13.70
C ASP A 133 2.22 -14.59 -13.89
N VAL A 134 1.45 -14.75 -12.80
CA VAL A 134 -0.01 -14.56 -12.81
C VAL A 134 -0.40 -13.09 -13.01
N VAL A 135 0.38 -12.12 -12.52
CA VAL A 135 0.14 -10.70 -12.81
C VAL A 135 0.43 -10.39 -14.28
N ALA A 136 1.59 -10.80 -14.79
CA ALA A 136 1.98 -10.57 -16.18
C ALA A 136 0.95 -11.15 -17.16
N ASP A 137 0.47 -12.36 -16.87
CA ASP A 137 -0.58 -13.06 -17.60
C ASP A 137 -1.91 -12.30 -17.72
N THR A 138 -2.20 -11.37 -16.80
CA THR A 138 -3.45 -10.58 -16.84
C THR A 138 -3.40 -9.42 -17.83
N GLY A 139 -2.19 -9.05 -18.28
CA GLY A 139 -1.96 -7.85 -19.09
C GLY A 139 -1.96 -6.54 -18.30
N ALA A 140 -1.83 -6.59 -16.97
CA ALA A 140 -1.71 -5.39 -16.15
C ALA A 140 -0.50 -4.53 -16.58
N ASP A 141 -0.63 -3.22 -16.50
CA ASP A 141 0.44 -2.27 -16.85
C ASP A 141 1.55 -2.23 -15.78
N GLY A 142 1.24 -2.63 -14.56
CA GLY A 142 2.15 -2.58 -13.44
C GLY A 142 1.87 -3.60 -12.35
N ILE A 143 2.80 -3.67 -11.40
CA ILE A 143 2.78 -4.65 -10.33
C ILE A 143 3.19 -4.03 -9.01
N VAL A 144 2.38 -4.26 -7.98
CA VAL A 144 2.72 -3.91 -6.59
C VAL A 144 3.30 -5.16 -5.93
N VAL A 145 4.62 -5.24 -5.86
CA VAL A 145 5.33 -6.34 -5.19
C VAL A 145 5.49 -5.99 -3.72
N SER A 146 4.78 -6.71 -2.85
CA SER A 146 4.91 -6.54 -1.40
C SER A 146 5.92 -7.52 -0.80
N PHE A 147 6.93 -6.98 -0.11
CA PHE A 147 7.95 -7.77 0.56
C PHE A 147 8.33 -7.17 1.91
N SER A 148 7.99 -7.87 2.99
CA SER A 148 8.13 -7.37 4.35
C SER A 148 9.58 -7.09 4.75
N VAL A 149 9.93 -5.82 4.92
CA VAL A 149 11.32 -5.44 5.15
C VAL A 149 11.74 -5.59 6.59
N SER A 150 10.84 -5.56 7.59
CA SER A 150 11.25 -5.47 9.01
C SER A 150 11.95 -6.71 9.57
N HIS A 151 12.85 -6.50 10.55
CA HIS A 151 13.56 -7.58 11.24
C HIS A 151 12.63 -8.68 11.78
N TYR A 152 11.45 -8.33 12.30
CA TYR A 152 10.49 -9.31 12.80
C TYR A 152 9.95 -10.21 11.69
N HIS A 153 9.67 -9.65 10.50
CA HIS A 153 9.25 -10.44 9.37
C HIS A 153 10.38 -11.31 8.82
N ARG A 154 11.61 -10.77 8.67
CA ARG A 154 12.80 -11.57 8.27
C ARG A 154 13.00 -12.77 9.20
N LYS A 155 12.90 -12.55 10.52
CA LYS A 155 13.07 -13.59 11.53
C LYS A 155 11.93 -14.61 11.57
N TYR A 156 10.67 -14.17 11.61
CA TYR A 156 9.54 -15.05 11.92
C TYR A 156 8.69 -15.43 10.69
N LYS A 157 8.39 -14.50 9.79
CA LYS A 157 7.62 -14.76 8.55
C LYS A 157 8.48 -15.50 7.52
N PHE A 158 9.74 -15.09 7.37
CA PHE A 158 10.69 -15.67 6.43
C PHE A 158 11.69 -16.64 7.06
N LYS A 159 11.39 -17.12 8.27
CA LYS A 159 12.13 -18.20 8.96
C LYS A 159 13.65 -17.95 9.08
N GLY A 160 14.04 -16.71 9.39
CA GLY A 160 15.44 -16.36 9.64
C GLY A 160 16.20 -15.91 8.39
N MET A 161 15.50 -15.35 7.40
CA MET A 161 16.13 -14.77 6.21
C MET A 161 17.14 -13.68 6.61
N SER A 162 18.35 -13.76 6.04
CA SER A 162 19.38 -12.74 6.27
C SER A 162 19.08 -11.45 5.50
N GLU A 163 19.76 -10.36 5.85
CA GLU A 163 19.66 -9.10 5.11
C GLU A 163 20.19 -9.23 3.69
N GLU A 164 21.26 -10.01 3.50
CA GLU A 164 21.83 -10.29 2.17
C GLU A 164 20.85 -11.11 1.31
N ASP A 165 20.28 -12.19 1.85
CA ASP A 165 19.27 -12.99 1.15
C ASP A 165 18.03 -12.16 0.80
N TYR A 166 17.63 -11.24 1.69
CA TYR A 166 16.53 -10.32 1.43
C TYR A 166 16.84 -9.41 0.23
N LEU A 167 18.02 -8.79 0.19
CA LEU A 167 18.41 -7.89 -0.89
C LEU A 167 18.56 -8.63 -2.22
N ASN A 168 19.15 -9.83 -2.21
CA ASN A 168 19.27 -10.68 -3.41
C ASN A 168 17.89 -11.06 -3.93
N LYS A 169 17.01 -11.55 -3.06
CA LYS A 169 15.64 -11.90 -3.44
C LYS A 169 14.85 -10.68 -3.94
N LEU A 170 15.01 -9.52 -3.31
CA LEU A 170 14.37 -8.29 -3.76
C LEU A 170 14.83 -7.95 -5.19
N ALA A 171 16.13 -8.00 -5.45
CA ALA A 171 16.70 -7.74 -6.76
C ALA A 171 16.19 -8.72 -7.83
N ASP A 172 16.19 -10.01 -7.52
CA ASP A 172 15.71 -11.06 -8.43
C ASP A 172 14.24 -10.85 -8.79
N ILE A 173 13.39 -10.56 -7.80
CA ILE A 173 11.95 -10.39 -7.98
C ILE A 173 11.60 -9.12 -8.76
N ILE A 174 12.31 -8.01 -8.53
CA ILE A 174 12.11 -6.78 -9.29
C ILE A 174 12.54 -6.97 -10.74
N SER A 175 13.74 -7.52 -10.96
CA SER A 175 14.25 -7.77 -12.31
C SER A 175 13.34 -8.73 -13.08
N TYR A 176 12.85 -9.78 -12.41
CA TYR A 176 11.93 -10.74 -13.03
C TYR A 176 10.60 -10.11 -13.43
N ALA A 177 10.07 -9.16 -12.64
CA ALA A 177 8.86 -8.43 -13.01
C ALA A 177 9.13 -7.43 -14.16
N ASP A 178 10.28 -6.76 -14.16
CA ASP A 178 10.71 -5.85 -15.21
C ASP A 178 10.92 -6.56 -16.56
N ASP A 179 11.39 -7.82 -16.56
CA ASP A 179 11.53 -8.66 -17.76
C ASP A 179 10.18 -8.89 -18.49
N TYR A 180 9.04 -8.78 -17.80
CA TYR A 180 7.70 -8.79 -18.40
C TYR A 180 7.25 -7.44 -18.95
N GLY A 181 8.04 -6.38 -18.76
CA GLY A 181 7.70 -5.00 -19.10
C GLY A 181 6.72 -4.35 -18.13
N LEU A 182 6.56 -4.90 -16.92
CA LEU A 182 5.67 -4.35 -15.91
C LEU A 182 6.31 -3.15 -15.22
N PHE A 183 5.54 -2.09 -14.99
CA PHE A 183 5.96 -1.03 -14.08
C PHE A 183 5.97 -1.55 -12.63
N VAL A 184 7.16 -1.62 -12.01
CA VAL A 184 7.33 -2.25 -10.70
C VAL A 184 7.21 -1.24 -9.56
N ILE A 185 6.26 -1.47 -8.65
CA ILE A 185 6.11 -0.76 -7.38
C ILE A 185 6.58 -1.68 -6.26
N TYR A 186 7.74 -1.38 -5.67
CA TYR A 186 8.22 -2.08 -4.48
C TYR A 186 7.54 -1.55 -3.21
N SER A 187 6.70 -2.39 -2.61
CA SER A 187 6.06 -2.13 -1.32
C SER A 187 6.84 -2.80 -0.19
N ALA A 188 7.66 -1.99 0.50
CA ALA A 188 8.40 -2.39 1.69
C ALA A 188 7.47 -2.54 2.91
N GLU A 189 6.72 -3.66 2.97
CA GLU A 189 5.77 -3.94 4.03
C GLU A 189 6.47 -3.86 5.40
N ASP A 190 5.82 -3.18 6.34
CA ASP A 190 6.32 -2.99 7.71
C ASP A 190 7.60 -2.15 7.86
N SER A 191 7.93 -1.34 6.86
CA SER A 191 9.08 -0.41 6.86
C SER A 191 9.17 0.49 8.09
N THR A 192 8.04 0.94 8.63
CA THR A 192 7.99 1.84 9.81
C THR A 192 8.43 1.17 11.12
N ARG A 193 8.54 -0.17 11.15
CA ARG A 193 9.06 -0.93 12.30
C ARG A 193 10.48 -1.47 12.08
N GLU A 194 11.11 -1.19 10.94
CA GLU A 194 12.53 -1.43 10.75
C GLU A 194 13.36 -0.40 11.54
N LYS A 195 14.27 -0.88 12.38
CA LYS A 195 15.10 -0.02 13.23
C LYS A 195 16.45 0.30 12.59
N ASP A 196 16.92 -0.57 11.69
CA ASP A 196 18.12 -0.30 10.89
C ASP A 196 17.75 0.51 9.64
N LEU A 197 17.84 1.84 9.76
CA LEU A 197 17.64 2.74 8.63
C LEU A 197 18.70 2.57 7.53
N GLY A 198 19.88 2.05 7.87
CA GLY A 198 20.92 1.73 6.90
C GLY A 198 20.49 0.58 6.00
N PHE A 199 19.96 -0.49 6.61
CA PHE A 199 19.38 -1.61 5.87
C PHE A 199 18.16 -1.18 5.04
N LEU A 200 17.22 -0.42 5.62
CA LEU A 200 16.04 0.06 4.90
C LEU A 200 16.42 0.91 3.67
N LYS A 201 17.41 1.81 3.81
CA LYS A 201 17.95 2.58 2.68
C LYS A 201 18.58 1.70 1.61
N LYS A 202 19.33 0.66 2.01
CA LYS A 202 19.88 -0.31 1.05
C LYS A 202 18.78 -1.02 0.28
N ALA A 203 17.71 -1.48 0.94
CA ALA A 203 16.59 -2.12 0.27
C ALA A 203 15.94 -1.22 -0.79
N PHE A 204 15.65 0.04 -0.46
CA PHE A 204 15.12 0.99 -1.44
C PHE A 204 16.11 1.30 -2.58
N LYS A 205 17.41 1.45 -2.28
CA LYS A 205 18.44 1.68 -3.30
C LYS A 205 18.64 0.48 -4.22
N THR A 206 18.54 -0.74 -3.69
CA THR A 206 18.55 -1.96 -4.50
C THR A 206 17.38 -1.96 -5.48
N ALA A 207 16.16 -1.65 -5.02
CA ALA A 207 15.00 -1.56 -5.90
C ALA A 207 15.15 -0.47 -6.97
N GLU A 208 15.53 0.76 -6.57
CA GLU A 208 15.72 1.89 -7.48
C GLU A 208 16.79 1.63 -8.55
N SER A 209 17.85 0.89 -8.23
CA SER A 209 18.95 0.62 -9.19
C SER A 209 18.58 -0.33 -10.34
N LEU A 210 17.43 -1.00 -10.24
CA LEU A 210 16.97 -2.02 -11.18
C LEU A 210 15.82 -1.54 -12.07
N THR A 211 15.21 -0.41 -11.72
CA THR A 211 14.17 0.23 -12.52
C THR A 211 14.80 1.37 -13.32
N PRO A 212 14.62 1.42 -14.65
CA PRO A 212 15.22 2.44 -15.53
C PRO A 212 14.73 3.87 -15.27
#